data_AF-A0A1I0SQU3-F1
#
_entry.id   AF-A0A1I0SQU3-F1
#
_cell.length_a   1.000
_cell.length_b   1.000
_cell.length_c   1.000
_cell.angle_alpha   90.00
_cell.angle_beta   90.00
_cell.angle_gamma   90.00
#
_symmetry.space_group_name_H-M   'P 1'
#
loop_
_entity.id
_entity.type
_entity.pdbx_description
1 polymer ?
#
loop_
_entity_poly.entity_id
_entity_poly.type
_entity_poly.pdbx_seq_one_letter_code
_entity_poly.pdbx_strand_id
1 'polypeptide(L)'
;MEKKIISIADELRRSISLPAEENPASHEVTERSVPHRSKRGTEKAVNNRIKFSCAAEILEAMSGFDCSANTHMLHPRLDFRTVKLLNSFKLASGIDMNRFIAFSIHYLFLQHPELKTYIKQSLENFEL
;
A
#
# COMPACT_ATOMS: atom_id res chain seq x y z
N MET A 1 34.88 22.43 30.66
CA MET A 1 34.13 21.18 30.90
C MET A 1 33.52 20.75 29.57
N GLU A 2 34.13 19.79 28.89
CA GLU A 2 33.74 19.34 27.55
C GLU A 2 32.60 18.32 27.66
N LYS A 3 31.49 18.56 26.94
CA LYS A 3 30.36 17.62 26.88
C LYS A 3 30.63 16.60 25.79
N LYS A 4 30.94 15.36 26.19
CA LYS A 4 31.11 14.22 25.28
C LYS A 4 29.74 13.85 24.69
N ILE A 5 29.52 14.19 23.42
CA ILE A 5 28.33 13.77 22.66
C ILE A 5 28.53 12.29 22.34
N ILE A 6 27.75 11.43 23.01
CA ILE A 6 27.76 9.99 22.76
C ILE A 6 26.71 9.71 21.69
N SER A 7 27.11 9.01 20.63
CA SER A 7 26.24 8.69 19.50
C SER A 7 25.26 7.58 19.88
N ILE A 8 24.04 7.63 19.34
CA ILE A 8 23.01 6.57 19.50
C ILE A 8 23.56 5.20 19.05
N ALA A 9 24.50 5.19 18.10
CA ALA A 9 25.17 3.97 17.65
C ALA A 9 26.10 3.37 18.73
N ASP A 10 26.68 4.17 19.60
CA ASP A 10 27.53 3.71 20.70
C ASP A 10 26.70 3.08 21.82
N GLU A 11 25.48 3.59 22.04
CA GLU A 11 24.53 3.02 22.99
C GLU A 11 24.06 1.63 22.55
N LEU A 12 23.76 1.45 21.26
CA LEU A 12 23.40 0.16 20.68
C LEU A 12 24.52 -0.89 20.80
N ARG A 13 25.78 -0.51 20.63
CA ARG A 13 26.90 -1.47 20.77
C ARG A 13 27.05 -1.97 22.21
N ARG A 14 26.78 -1.13 23.20
CA ARG A 14 26.85 -1.50 24.62
C ARG A 14 25.75 -2.48 25.00
N SER A 15 24.54 -2.31 24.48
CA SER A 15 23.42 -3.21 24.79
C SER A 15 23.58 -4.60 24.16
N ILE A 16 24.30 -4.73 23.04
CA ILE A 16 24.49 -6.02 22.35
C ILE A 16 25.67 -6.83 22.95
N SER A 17 26.58 -6.17 23.68
CA SER A 17 27.82 -6.80 24.16
C SER A 17 27.71 -7.48 25.54
N LEU A 18 26.51 -7.58 26.12
CA LEU A 18 26.28 -8.33 27.36
C LEU A 18 25.69 -9.71 27.01
N PRO A 19 26.42 -10.82 27.22
CA PRO A 19 25.84 -12.14 27.12
C PRO A 19 24.88 -12.35 28.30
N ALA A 20 23.72 -12.94 28.00
CA ALA A 20 22.74 -13.37 28.98
C ALA A 20 23.36 -14.49 29.84
N GLU A 21 23.65 -14.17 31.10
CA GLU A 21 23.97 -15.16 32.13
C GLU A 21 22.68 -15.65 32.80
N GLU A 22 22.68 -16.94 33.06
CA GLU A 22 21.56 -17.81 33.41
C GLU A 22 21.02 -17.63 34.84
N ASN A 23 19.75 -18.03 35.02
CA ASN A 23 19.06 -18.23 36.30
C ASN A 23 19.80 -19.21 37.24
N PRO A 24 19.63 -19.13 38.58
CA PRO A 24 18.59 -19.96 39.21
C PRO A 24 17.89 -19.39 40.47
N ALA A 25 16.73 -20.03 40.76
CA ALA A 25 16.12 -20.29 42.08
C ALA A 25 15.27 -19.21 42.78
N SER A 26 13.94 -19.37 42.59
CA SER A 26 12.88 -19.50 43.62
C SER A 26 12.81 -18.53 44.82
N HIS A 27 11.74 -17.72 44.86
CA HIS A 27 10.86 -17.65 46.02
C HIS A 27 9.44 -17.22 45.60
N GLU A 28 8.46 -18.04 45.98
CA GLU A 28 7.02 -17.76 45.92
C GLU A 28 6.67 -16.53 46.75
N VAL A 29 5.58 -15.82 46.38
CA VAL A 29 4.41 -15.53 47.25
C VAL A 29 3.49 -14.43 46.64
N THR A 30 2.21 -14.82 46.51
CA THR A 30 0.93 -14.05 46.43
C THR A 30 0.56 -13.17 45.23
N GLU A 31 -0.47 -13.67 44.55
CA GLU A 31 -1.67 -13.00 44.03
C GLU A 31 -1.89 -11.53 44.41
N ARG A 32 -2.12 -10.69 43.38
CA ARG A 32 -3.19 -9.67 43.35
C ARG A 32 -3.54 -9.29 41.90
N SER A 33 -4.73 -9.72 41.52
CA SER A 33 -5.63 -9.25 40.45
C SER A 33 -5.29 -7.92 39.75
N VAL A 34 -5.10 -7.97 38.42
CA VAL A 34 -5.71 -6.98 37.50
C VAL A 34 -5.97 -7.64 36.12
N PRO A 35 -7.22 -7.73 35.64
CA PRO A 35 -7.50 -8.12 34.28
C PRO A 35 -7.55 -6.86 33.39
N HIS A 36 -6.51 -6.62 32.59
CA HIS A 36 -6.68 -5.79 31.39
C HIS A 36 -5.99 -6.41 30.18
N ARG A 37 -6.63 -7.47 29.69
CA ARG A 37 -6.42 -8.01 28.35
C ARG A 37 -6.87 -6.93 27.35
N SER A 38 -5.92 -6.17 26.82
CA SER A 38 -6.12 -5.27 25.70
C SER A 38 -6.38 -6.09 24.42
N LYS A 39 -7.59 -6.61 24.26
CA LYS A 39 -8.12 -7.16 23.00
C LYS A 39 -8.38 -6.03 21.99
N ARG A 40 -7.36 -5.24 21.65
CA ARG A 40 -7.46 -4.16 20.64
C ARG A 40 -6.59 -4.37 19.41
N GLY A 41 -5.93 -5.53 19.31
CA GLY A 41 -5.03 -5.88 18.20
C GLY A 41 -5.65 -6.75 17.10
N THR A 42 -6.69 -7.53 17.40
CA THR A 42 -7.21 -8.54 16.46
C THR A 42 -8.14 -7.94 15.41
N GLU A 43 -8.99 -6.97 15.76
CA GLU A 43 -9.95 -6.38 14.81
C GLU A 43 -9.27 -5.55 13.72
N LYS A 44 -8.22 -4.77 14.08
CA LYS A 44 -7.46 -3.98 13.10
C LYS A 44 -6.70 -4.86 12.12
N ALA A 45 -6.09 -5.96 12.58
CA ALA A 45 -5.34 -6.88 11.73
C ALA A 45 -6.24 -7.67 10.77
N VAL A 46 -7.42 -8.12 11.23
CA VAL A 46 -8.41 -8.82 10.39
C VAL A 46 -9.00 -7.86 9.35
N ASN A 47 -9.37 -6.64 9.74
CA ASN A 47 -9.91 -5.64 8.81
C ASN A 47 -8.86 -5.20 7.77
N ASN A 48 -7.58 -5.12 8.15
CA ASN A 48 -6.51 -4.85 7.18
C ASN A 48 -6.36 -6.00 6.18
N ARG A 49 -6.37 -7.27 6.63
CA ARG A 49 -6.28 -8.44 5.74
C ARG A 49 -7.43 -8.49 4.72
N ILE A 50 -8.66 -8.20 5.14
CA ILE A 50 -9.84 -8.18 4.25
C ILE A 50 -9.74 -7.04 3.21
N LYS A 51 -9.24 -5.87 3.61
CA LYS A 51 -9.01 -4.75 2.67
C LYS A 51 -7.93 -5.07 1.64
N PHE A 52 -6.87 -5.75 2.05
CA PHE A 52 -5.83 -6.21 1.13
C PHE A 52 -6.32 -7.32 0.20
N SER A 53 -7.22 -8.21 0.64
CA SER A 53 -7.77 -9.26 -0.24
C SER A 53 -8.67 -8.70 -1.33
N CYS A 54 -9.53 -7.71 -1.05
CA CYS A 54 -10.33 -7.06 -2.11
C CYS A 54 -9.45 -6.27 -3.10
N ALA A 55 -8.31 -5.76 -2.66
CA ALA A 55 -7.36 -5.10 -3.56
C ALA A 55 -6.56 -6.11 -4.42
N ALA A 56 -6.47 -7.38 -4.02
CA ALA A 56 -5.66 -8.37 -4.70
C ALA A 56 -6.14 -8.62 -6.14
N GLU A 57 -7.45 -8.74 -6.35
CA GLU A 57 -8.03 -9.01 -7.67
C GLU A 57 -7.72 -7.88 -8.68
N ILE A 58 -7.89 -6.62 -8.27
CA ILE A 58 -7.60 -5.49 -9.16
C ILE A 58 -6.09 -5.29 -9.38
N LEU A 59 -5.26 -5.56 -8.38
CA LEU A 59 -3.81 -5.52 -8.50
C LEU A 59 -3.30 -6.60 -9.46
N GLU A 60 -3.86 -7.81 -9.38
CA GLU A 60 -3.55 -8.90 -10.30
C GLU A 60 -3.97 -8.54 -11.73
N ALA A 61 -5.20 -8.06 -11.92
CA ALA A 61 -5.69 -7.60 -13.22
C ALA A 61 -4.80 -6.49 -13.83
N MET A 62 -4.40 -5.50 -13.02
CA MET A 62 -3.46 -4.45 -13.45
C MET A 62 -2.08 -5.00 -13.81
N SER A 63 -1.59 -6.00 -13.05
CA SER A 63 -0.29 -6.63 -13.29
C SER A 63 -0.26 -7.53 -14.52
N GLY A 64 -1.42 -8.05 -14.95
CA GLY A 64 -1.59 -8.83 -16.18
C GLY A 64 -1.87 -7.98 -17.43
N PHE A 65 -2.26 -6.72 -17.27
CA PHE A 65 -2.67 -5.87 -18.40
C PHE A 65 -1.50 -5.45 -19.30
N ASP A 66 -1.39 -5.98 -20.51
CA ASP A 66 -0.31 -5.62 -21.43
C ASP A 66 -0.59 -4.31 -22.19
N CYS A 67 0.41 -3.42 -22.21
CA CYS A 67 0.39 -2.13 -22.91
C CYS A 67 1.52 -2.00 -23.94
N SER A 68 2.33 -3.05 -24.13
CA SER A 68 3.57 -3.01 -24.92
C SER A 68 3.34 -2.70 -26.40
N ALA A 69 2.18 -3.10 -26.94
CA ALA A 69 1.81 -2.90 -28.33
C ALA A 69 1.20 -1.52 -28.65
N ASN A 70 1.01 -0.65 -27.64
CA ASN A 70 0.40 0.66 -27.87
C ASN A 70 1.37 1.62 -28.57
N THR A 71 1.03 2.01 -29.80
CA THR A 71 1.79 2.98 -30.60
C THR A 71 1.41 4.43 -30.33
N HIS A 72 0.27 4.67 -29.67
CA HIS A 72 -0.24 6.00 -29.37
C HIS A 72 0.20 6.47 -27.98
N MET A 73 0.98 7.55 -27.94
CA MET A 73 1.44 8.16 -26.68
C MET A 73 0.42 9.18 -26.17
N LEU A 74 -0.02 9.01 -24.93
CA LEU A 74 -0.89 9.96 -24.23
C LEU A 74 -0.10 10.70 -23.15
N HIS A 75 -0.25 12.02 -23.09
CA HIS A 75 0.30 12.87 -22.03
C HIS A 75 -0.82 13.50 -21.19
N PRO A 76 -1.47 12.73 -20.31
CA PRO A 76 -2.57 13.24 -19.51
C PRO A 76 -2.09 14.34 -18.54
N ARG A 77 -2.85 15.43 -18.47
CA ARG A 77 -2.69 16.45 -17.42
C ARG A 77 -3.47 16.00 -16.20
N LEU A 78 -2.75 15.65 -15.13
CA LEU A 78 -3.32 15.24 -13.86
C LEU A 78 -3.07 16.31 -12.81
N ASP A 79 -3.99 16.46 -11.85
CA ASP A 79 -3.78 17.35 -10.73
C ASP A 79 -2.67 16.83 -9.80
N PHE A 80 -2.09 17.73 -9.02
CA PHE A 80 -0.96 17.42 -8.16
C PHE A 80 -1.25 16.33 -7.13
N ARG A 81 -2.47 16.28 -6.60
CA ARG A 81 -2.85 15.28 -5.59
C ARG A 81 -2.92 13.90 -6.21
N THR A 82 -3.50 13.78 -7.40
CA THR A 82 -3.55 12.52 -8.16
C THR A 82 -2.16 12.03 -8.54
N VAL A 83 -1.27 12.92 -9.00
CA VAL A 83 0.13 12.56 -9.30
C VAL A 83 0.85 12.03 -8.06
N LYS A 84 0.68 12.66 -6.90
CA LYS A 84 1.25 12.15 -5.64
C LYS A 84 0.72 10.77 -5.29
N LEU A 85 -0.58 10.53 -5.45
CA LEU A 85 -1.17 9.23 -5.17
C LEU A 85 -0.65 8.14 -6.12
N LEU A 86 -0.53 8.45 -7.41
CA LEU A 86 0.05 7.55 -8.41
C LEU A 86 1.51 7.20 -8.12
N ASN A 87 2.31 8.18 -7.69
CA ASN A 87 3.69 7.94 -7.25
C ASN A 87 3.74 6.95 -6.07
N SER A 88 2.95 7.19 -5.03
CA SER A 88 2.87 6.29 -3.88
C SER A 88 2.39 4.90 -4.27
N PHE A 89 1.40 4.81 -5.16
CA PHE A 89 0.89 3.54 -5.67
C PHE A 89 1.98 2.76 -6.44
N LYS A 90 2.71 3.43 -7.34
CA LYS A 90 3.83 2.82 -8.08
C LYS A 90 4.89 2.26 -7.13
N LEU A 91 5.24 3.02 -6.08
CA LEU A 91 6.21 2.57 -5.06
C LEU A 91 5.70 1.36 -4.26
N ALA A 92 4.42 1.31 -3.93
CA ALA A 92 3.84 0.25 -3.12
C ALA A 92 3.55 -1.04 -3.90
N SER A 93 3.17 -0.94 -5.18
CA SER A 93 2.74 -2.08 -6.00
C SER A 93 3.78 -2.53 -7.02
N GLY A 94 4.77 -1.69 -7.36
CA GLY A 94 5.69 -1.93 -8.46
C GLY A 94 5.08 -1.74 -9.85
N ILE A 95 3.80 -1.38 -9.95
CA ILE A 95 3.10 -1.18 -11.22
C ILE A 95 3.42 0.20 -11.78
N ASP A 96 3.81 0.25 -13.06
CA ASP A 96 4.12 1.51 -13.72
C ASP A 96 2.89 2.43 -13.87
N MET A 97 3.13 3.75 -13.84
CA MET A 97 2.06 4.75 -13.96
C MET A 97 1.32 4.68 -15.29
N ASN A 98 2.04 4.48 -16.40
CA ASN A 98 1.42 4.41 -17.71
C ASN A 98 0.51 3.19 -17.79
N ARG A 99 0.96 2.06 -17.24
CA ARG A 99 0.17 0.84 -17.14
C ARG A 99 -1.09 1.06 -16.29
N PHE A 100 -0.95 1.70 -15.13
CA PHE A 100 -2.08 2.04 -14.27
C PHE A 100 -3.11 2.90 -15.01
N ILE A 101 -2.65 3.96 -15.68
CA ILE A 101 -3.52 4.89 -16.41
C ILE A 101 -4.24 4.17 -17.56
N ALA A 102 -3.51 3.42 -18.37
CA ALA A 102 -4.08 2.66 -19.49
C ALA A 102 -5.10 1.63 -19.02
N PHE A 103 -4.78 0.87 -17.96
CA PHE A 103 -5.72 -0.06 -17.34
C PHE A 103 -6.96 0.66 -16.82
N SER A 104 -6.80 1.80 -16.15
CA SER A 104 -7.92 2.54 -15.56
C SER A 104 -8.92 3.01 -16.62
N ILE A 105 -8.42 3.49 -17.75
CA ILE A 105 -9.27 3.89 -18.88
C ILE A 105 -9.97 2.66 -19.48
N HIS A 106 -9.24 1.56 -19.70
CA HIS A 106 -9.82 0.32 -20.22
C HIS A 106 -10.92 -0.21 -19.29
N TYR A 107 -10.62 -0.26 -17.99
CA TYR A 107 -11.53 -0.73 -16.96
C TYR A 107 -12.78 0.15 -16.86
N LEU A 108 -12.65 1.48 -16.99
CA LEU A 108 -13.79 2.39 -17.03
C LEU A 108 -14.76 2.04 -18.16
N PHE A 109 -14.25 1.79 -19.36
CA PHE A 109 -15.08 1.39 -20.51
C PHE A 109 -15.63 -0.03 -20.43
N LEU A 110 -15.04 -0.91 -19.61
CA LEU A 110 -15.59 -2.23 -19.32
C LEU A 110 -16.76 -2.15 -18.33
N GLN A 111 -16.61 -1.34 -17.27
CA GLN A 111 -17.64 -1.17 -16.24
C GLN A 111 -18.83 -0.35 -16.74
N HIS A 112 -18.60 0.56 -17.68
CA HIS A 112 -19.60 1.49 -18.20
C HIS A 112 -19.77 1.34 -19.73
N PRO A 113 -20.37 0.24 -20.22
CA PRO A 113 -20.58 0.03 -21.65
C PRO A 113 -21.48 1.10 -22.30
N GLU A 114 -22.32 1.78 -21.52
CA GLU A 114 -23.12 2.93 -21.94
C GLU A 114 -22.29 4.06 -22.55
N LEU A 115 -21.04 4.24 -22.13
CA LEU A 115 -20.14 5.23 -22.72
C LEU A 115 -19.81 4.90 -24.17
N LYS A 116 -19.68 3.62 -24.51
CA LYS A 116 -19.44 3.18 -25.90
C LYS A 116 -20.68 3.45 -26.76
N THR A 117 -21.87 3.20 -26.22
CA THR A 117 -23.14 3.48 -26.91
C THR A 117 -23.33 4.98 -27.14
N TYR A 118 -23.08 5.80 -26.11
CA TYR A 118 -23.12 7.25 -26.22
C TYR A 118 -22.18 7.76 -27.30
N ILE A 119 -20.91 7.33 -27.32
CA ILE A 119 -19.93 7.71 -28.34
C ILE A 119 -20.45 7.37 -29.75
N LYS A 120 -20.97 6.16 -29.96
CA LYS A 120 -21.52 5.75 -31.26
C LYS A 120 -22.67 6.64 -31.71
N GLN A 121 -23.65 6.87 -30.84
CA GLN A 121 -24.80 7.72 -31.15
C GLN A 121 -24.38 9.18 -31.40
N SER A 122 -23.45 9.72 -30.63
CA SER A 122 -22.95 11.08 -30.84
C SER A 122 -22.17 11.22 -32.14
N LEU A 123 -21.44 10.17 -32.56
CA LEU A 123 -20.67 10.18 -33.81
C LEU A 123 -21.54 9.90 -35.05
N GLU A 124 -22.58 9.07 -34.94
CA GLU A 124 -23.58 8.87 -36.01
C GLU A 124 -24.37 10.16 -36.30
N ASN A 125 -24.58 10.99 -35.28
CA ASN A 125 -25.18 12.32 -35.41
C ASN A 125 -24.15 13.41 -35.81
N PHE A 126 -22.91 13.02 -36.11
CA PHE A 126 -21.83 13.90 -36.53
C PHE A 126 -21.78 13.91 -38.06
N GLU A 127 -22.72 14.61 -38.70
CA GLU A 127 -22.52 15.03 -40.09
C GLU A 127 -21.41 16.09 -40.10
N LEU A 128 -20.36 15.85 -40.90
CA LEU A 128 -19.26 16.79 -41.11
C LEU A 128 -19.70 17.99 -41.96
#